data_AF-A0A023HRP5-F1
#
_entry.id   AF-A0A023HRP5-F1
#
_cell.length_a   1.000
_cell.length_b   1.000
_cell.length_c   1.000
_cell.angle_alpha   90.00
_cell.angle_beta   90.00
_cell.angle_gamma   90.00
#
_symmetry.space_group_name_H-M   'P 1'
#
loop_
_entity.id
_entity.type
_entity.pdbx_description
1 polymer ?
#
loop_
_entity_poly.entity_id
_entity_poly.type
_entity_poly.pdbx_seq_one_letter_code
_entity_poly.pdbx_strand_id
1 'polypeptide(L)' 'MNQHNSLDSSDITYKTEELLEATTNRYKITVQVANRAKRRKYEDVDIIDDPQVKPVIRAILEMVDEITQPEIIND' A
#
# COMPACT_ATOMS: atom_id res chain seq x y z
N MET A 1 -17.64 20.89 3.02
CA MET A 1 -17.71 19.42 2.91
C MET A 1 -16.31 18.92 2.71
N ASN A 2 -15.55 18.73 3.79
CA ASN A 2 -14.19 18.23 3.71
C ASN A 2 -14.20 16.80 4.23
N GLN A 3 -14.53 15.85 3.35
CA GLN A 3 -14.40 14.43 3.64
C GLN A 3 -12.90 14.08 3.60
N HIS A 4 -12.15 14.55 4.60
CA HIS A 4 -10.87 13.91 4.91
C HIS A 4 -11.27 12.56 5.50
N ASN A 5 -11.40 11.55 4.64
CA ASN A 5 -11.46 10.17 5.08
C ASN A 5 -10.11 9.89 5.76
N SER A 6 -10.04 10.16 7.06
CA SER A 6 -8.99 9.59 7.90
C SER A 6 -9.00 8.10 7.62
N LEU A 7 -7.95 7.59 6.99
CA LEU A 7 -7.79 6.15 6.77
C LEU A 7 -7.97 5.46 8.12
N ASP A 8 -9.00 4.63 8.23
CA ASP A 8 -9.27 3.90 9.46
C ASP A 8 -8.13 2.90 9.68
N SER A 9 -7.60 2.86 10.91
CA SER A 9 -6.56 1.89 11.25
C SER A 9 -7.04 0.45 11.11
N SER A 10 -8.35 0.22 11.25
CA SER A 10 -8.97 -1.09 11.03
C SER A 10 -8.91 -1.51 9.56
N ASP A 11 -9.19 -0.59 8.62
CA ASP A 11 -9.09 -0.85 7.18
C ASP A 11 -7.66 -1.23 6.77
N ILE A 12 -6.66 -0.52 7.31
CA ILE A 12 -5.24 -0.83 7.04
C ILE A 12 -4.89 -2.22 7.56
N THR A 13 -5.42 -2.60 8.72
CA THR A 13 -5.18 -3.92 9.32
C THR A 13 -5.77 -5.01 8.43
N TYR A 14 -7.03 -4.85 8.01
CA TYR A 14 -7.70 -5.78 7.12
C TYR A 14 -6.96 -5.94 5.78
N LYS A 15 -6.51 -4.84 5.17
CA LYS A 15 -5.71 -4.86 3.95
C LYS A 15 -4.36 -5.56 4.13
N THR A 16 -3.74 -5.40 5.31
CA THR A 16 -2.51 -6.12 5.64
C THR A 16 -2.77 -7.63 5.73
N GLU A 17 -3.88 -8.04 6.34
CA GLU A 17 -4.28 -9.45 6.43
C GLU A 17 -4.54 -10.04 5.05
N GLU A 18 -5.30 -9.34 4.20
CA GLU A 18 -5.56 -9.73 2.80
C GLU A 18 -4.26 -9.97 2.02
N LEU A 19 -3.29 -9.06 2.16
CA LEU A 19 -1.96 -9.19 1.54
C LEU A 19 -1.18 -10.41 2.07
N LEU A 20 -1.29 -10.71 3.36
CA LEU A 20 -0.62 -11.84 4.00
C LEU A 20 -1.28 -13.19 3.67
N GLU A 21 -2.57 -13.21 3.39
CA GLU A 21 -3.31 -14.40 2.96
C GLU A 21 -3.06 -14.74 1.49
N ALA A 22 -2.90 -13.71 0.65
CA ALA A 22 -2.60 -13.88 -0.77
C ALA A 22 -1.19 -14.43 -1.07
N THR A 23 -0.29 -14.52 -0.06
CA THR A 23 1.09 -14.98 -0.22
C THR A 23 1.40 -16.24 0.58
N THR A 24 2.12 -17.17 -0.05
CA THR A 24 2.63 -18.37 0.63
C THR A 24 3.90 -18.09 1.45
N ASN A 25 4.55 -16.94 1.27
CA ASN A 25 5.77 -16.57 1.97
C ASN A 25 5.67 -15.17 2.58
N ARG A 26 5.36 -15.13 3.88
CA ARG A 26 5.19 -13.90 4.66
C ARG A 26 6.47 -13.08 4.80
N TYR A 27 7.63 -13.72 4.82
CA TYR A 27 8.91 -13.00 4.85
C TYR A 27 9.13 -12.23 3.55
N LYS A 28 8.92 -12.89 2.41
CA LYS A 28 9.10 -12.29 1.09
C LYS A 28 8.20 -11.08 0.89
N ILE A 29 6.91 -11.18 1.25
CA ILE A 29 5.97 -10.06 1.08
C ILE A 29 6.32 -8.89 2.00
N THR A 30 6.74 -9.16 3.25
CA THR A 30 7.16 -8.13 4.20
C THR A 30 8.36 -7.34 3.67
N VAL A 31 9.35 -8.04 3.10
CA VAL A 31 10.52 -7.39 2.46
C VAL A 31 10.11 -6.56 1.25
N GLN A 32 9.16 -7.04 0.44
CA GLN A 32 8.64 -6.29 -0.72
C GLN A 32 7.92 -5.00 -0.30
N VAL A 33 7.03 -5.06 0.70
CA VAL A 33 6.38 -3.88 1.28
C VAL A 33 7.42 -2.88 1.79
N ALA A 34 8.40 -3.34 2.57
CA ALA A 34 9.45 -2.49 3.11
C ALA A 34 10.29 -1.80 2.01
N ASN A 35 10.67 -2.55 0.98
CA ASN A 35 11.45 -2.01 -0.14
C ASN A 35 10.65 -0.98 -0.94
N ARG A 36 9.36 -1.24 -1.22
CA ARG A 36 8.47 -0.32 -1.94
C ARG A 36 8.22 0.96 -1.14
N ALA A 37 7.91 0.83 0.15
CA ALA A 37 7.76 1.97 1.07
C ALA A 37 9.05 2.81 1.19
N LYS A 38 10.22 2.15 1.20
CA LYS A 38 11.51 2.83 1.23
C LYS A 38 11.73 3.65 -0.05
N ARG A 39 11.51 3.09 -1.24
CA ARG A 39 11.67 3.81 -2.52
C ARG A 39 10.81 5.07 -2.56
N ARG A 40 9.53 4.96 -2.23
CA ARG A 40 8.57 6.08 -2.14
C ARG A 40 9.05 7.24 -1.29
N LYS A 41 9.66 6.95 -0.15
CA LYS A 41 10.18 7.99 0.75
C LYS A 41 11.28 8.83 0.10
N TYR A 42 12.00 8.31 -0.89
CA TYR A 42 13.16 8.97 -1.50
C TYR A 42 12.98 9.34 -2.98
N GLU A 43 12.07 8.68 -3.71
CA GLU A 43 11.85 8.86 -5.15
C GLU A 43 10.60 9.73 -5.45
N ASP A 44 9.56 9.71 -4.60
CA ASP A 44 8.30 10.45 -4.83
C ASP A 44 8.25 11.83 -4.13
N VAL A 45 9.41 12.45 -3.87
CA VAL A 45 9.52 13.73 -3.14
C VAL A 45 8.84 14.89 -3.90
N ASP A 46 8.68 14.78 -5.22
CA ASP A 46 8.11 15.80 -6.09
C ASP A 46 6.60 15.61 -6.38
N ILE A 47 6.01 14.48 -5.97
CA ILE A 47 4.56 14.25 -6.08
C ILE A 47 3.94 14.84 -4.82
N ILE A 48 3.02 15.81 -4.97
CA ILE A 48 2.18 16.31 -3.87
C ILE A 48 1.19 15.20 -3.50
N ASP A 49 1.70 14.16 -2.89
CA ASP A 49 0.93 13.10 -2.29
C ASP A 49 0.39 13.59 -0.95
N ASP A 50 -0.81 13.14 -0.57
CA ASP A 50 -1.41 13.52 0.72
C ASP A 50 -0.38 13.23 1.84
N PRO A 51 0.19 14.26 2.49
CA PRO A 51 1.30 14.10 3.42
C PRO A 51 0.89 13.31 4.67
N GLN A 52 -0.40 13.02 4.83
CA GLN A 52 -0.96 12.26 5.94
C GLN A 52 -0.78 10.74 5.81
N VAL A 53 -0.49 10.20 4.61
CA VAL A 53 -0.36 8.74 4.42
C VAL A 53 1.10 8.30 4.55
N LYS A 54 1.39 7.45 5.54
CA LYS A 54 2.74 6.89 5.72
C LYS A 54 3.11 6.01 4.50
N PRO A 55 4.36 6.05 3.99
CA PRO A 55 4.77 5.26 2.82
C PRO A 55 4.52 3.75 2.93
N VAL A 56 4.58 3.20 4.15
CA VAL A 56 4.28 1.78 4.41
C VAL A 56 2.80 1.47 4.20
N ILE A 57 1.90 2.36 4.61
CA ILE A 57 0.46 2.19 4.42
C ILE A 57 0.13 2.21 2.92
N ARG A 58 0.67 3.19 2.20
CA ARG A 58 0.49 3.27 0.73
C ARG A 58 0.99 2.02 0.01
N ALA A 59 2.18 1.54 0.39
CA ALA A 59 2.73 0.31 -0.20
C ALA A 59 1.83 -0.92 0.04
N ILE A 60 1.21 -1.03 1.21
CA ILE A 60 0.26 -2.13 1.50
C ILE A 60 -0.98 -2.01 0.62
N LEU A 61 -1.61 -0.84 0.57
CA LEU A 61 -2.85 -0.62 -0.19
C LEU A 61 -2.67 -0.95 -1.67
N GLU A 62 -1.63 -0.41 -2.30
CA GLU A 62 -1.37 -0.68 -3.72
C GLU A 62 -0.99 -2.12 -3.99
N MET A 63 -0.22 -2.76 -3.11
CA MET A 63 0.12 -4.17 -3.28
C MET A 63 -1.12 -5.07 -3.16
N VAL A 64 -2.12 -4.66 -2.36
CA VAL A 64 -3.42 -5.34 -2.35
C VAL A 64 -4.20 -5.06 -3.62
N ASP A 65 -4.21 -3.81 -4.11
CA ASP A 65 -4.88 -3.46 -5.36
C ASP A 65 -4.27 -4.21 -6.56
N GLU A 66 -2.94 -4.35 -6.62
CA GLU A 66 -2.21 -5.16 -7.62
C GLU A 66 -2.68 -6.62 -7.64
N ILE A 67 -3.08 -7.17 -6.49
CA ILE A 67 -3.53 -8.57 -6.35
C ILE A 67 -5.03 -8.70 -6.66
N THR A 68 -5.84 -7.73 -6.24
CA THR A 68 -7.30 -7.77 -6.33
C THR A 68 -7.83 -7.24 -7.67
N GLN A 69 -7.07 -6.38 -8.34
CA GLN A 69 -7.43 -5.75 -9.62
C GLN A 69 -6.30 -5.90 -10.66
N PRO A 70 -5.94 -7.14 -11.05
CA PRO A 70 -4.86 -7.38 -12.01
C PRO A 70 -5.16 -6.86 -13.43
N GLU A 71 -6.41 -6.47 -13.69
CA GLU A 71 -6.95 -6.12 -15.01
C GLU A 71 -6.52 -4.73 -15.50
N ILE A 72 -5.95 -3.87 -14.63
CA ILE A 72 -5.55 -2.49 -14.96
C ILE A 72 -4.17 -2.43 -15.66
N ILE A 73 -3.48 -3.57 -15.85
CA ILE A 73 -2.14 -3.65 -16.45
C ILE A 73 -2.21 -3.89 -17.98
N ASN A 74 -3.41 -3.96 -18.58
CA ASN A 74 -3.58 -4.15 -20.04
C ASN A 74 -4.13 -2.90 -20.72
N ASP A 75 -3.25 -1.95 -21.06
CA ASP A 75 -3.39 -1.08 -22.26
C ASP A 75 -2.01 -0.56 -22.71
#